data_AF-A0AAJ1KIA7-F1
#
_entry.id   AF-A0AAJ1KIA7-F1
#
_cell.length_a   1.000
_cell.length_b   1.000
_cell.length_c   1.000
_cell.angle_alpha   90.00
_cell.angle_beta   90.00
_cell.angle_gamma   90.00
#
_symmetry.space_group_name_H-M   'P 1'
#
loop_
_entity.id
_entity.type
_entity.pdbx_description
1 polymer ?
#
loop_
_entity_poly.entity_id
_entity_poly.type
_entity_poly.pdbx_seq_one_letter_code
_entity_poly.pdbx_strand_id
1 'polypeptide(L)'
;MNTFGRIFRQFVSRRLRRGESGNVATIFALTLPIVVGGAGLGVETSYWYYSSLKLQATADAAAYAGALEKIQGSDTATITAAATQSATDNGLGNGTITVHTPPTSGPNTAKKAVEVILNQNLDRMFTSIFTQTKVPEQARAVALITDASKACVLALNKSASQAALFSGSTSVKLTGCSVMSNSSAADAIKVQGSAGLQADCLISVGGVSLNNPVTTTCKSPITQALPASDPFSSLPAPSTSGSCQNVNSGKSTQTIQPGTYCNGMNLNGNVALSSGTYVVQGNLKINAGAVITCAAPCTNGVTIYMTGSNTISMNGNATVTLSAPTSGTYSGVLFYGDRTGNAAQSTFNGTATSSLTGAIYFPKQQVNYLGNFSGANGCTQVVADTIQWSGNSTINQNCSSLGLQDIPAAPSVAIVE
;
A
#
# COMPACT_ATOMS: atom_id res chain seq x y z
N MET A 1 95.71 3.19 12.82
CA MET A 1 95.38 3.98 11.61
C MET A 1 93.90 4.38 11.69
N ASN A 2 93.42 5.51 12.22
CA ASN A 2 93.93 6.85 12.48
C ASN A 2 94.24 7.76 11.27
N THR A 3 93.36 7.85 10.25
CA THR A 3 93.40 8.97 9.28
C THR A 3 92.15 9.18 8.39
N PHE A 4 90.92 8.94 8.85
CA PHE A 4 89.71 9.33 8.06
C PHE A 4 88.66 10.17 8.82
N GLY A 5 88.65 10.13 10.16
CA GLY A 5 87.65 10.84 10.97
C GLY A 5 87.89 12.34 11.21
N ARG A 6 89.08 12.88 10.89
CA ARG A 6 89.42 14.29 11.18
C ARG A 6 89.12 15.28 10.04
N ILE A 7 89.05 14.83 8.79
CA ILE A 7 88.77 15.72 7.64
C ILE A 7 87.27 16.02 7.53
N PHE A 8 86.40 15.04 7.83
CA PHE A 8 84.94 15.21 7.74
C PHE A 8 84.38 16.18 8.82
N ARG A 9 84.95 16.19 10.03
CA ARG A 9 84.51 17.09 11.12
C ARG A 9 84.91 18.55 10.91
N GLN A 10 85.96 18.84 10.14
CA GLN A 10 86.37 20.23 9.86
C GLN A 10 85.65 20.86 8.66
N PHE A 11 85.20 20.05 7.69
CA PHE A 11 84.42 20.56 6.56
C PHE A 11 82.96 20.89 6.93
N VAL A 12 82.33 20.11 7.82
CA VAL A 12 80.93 20.31 8.23
C VAL A 12 80.77 21.54 9.14
N SER A 13 81.72 21.83 10.03
CA SER A 13 81.58 22.94 10.99
C SER A 13 81.85 24.33 10.42
N ARG A 14 82.62 24.44 9.32
CA ARG A 14 82.88 25.73 8.64
C ARG A 14 81.81 26.13 7.62
N ARG A 15 81.11 25.18 6.99
CA ARG A 15 79.96 25.48 6.09
C ARG A 15 78.69 25.88 6.83
N LEU A 16 78.47 25.35 8.05
CA LEU A 16 77.30 25.70 8.87
C LEU A 16 77.35 27.11 9.45
N ARG A 17 78.54 27.71 9.60
CA ARG A 17 78.71 29.04 10.21
C ARG A 17 78.56 30.22 9.25
N ARG A 18 78.32 29.98 7.96
CA ARG A 18 78.25 31.02 6.93
C ARG A 18 77.09 30.84 5.94
N GLY A 19 76.10 30.03 6.30
CA GLY A 19 74.94 29.74 5.46
C GLY A 19 73.68 30.43 5.98
N GLU A 20 73.20 31.45 5.27
CA GLU A 20 71.89 32.05 5.48
C GLU A 20 70.72 31.06 5.22
N SER A 21 71.03 29.91 4.61
CA SER A 21 70.09 28.79 4.38
C SER A 21 69.69 27.99 5.63
N GLY A 22 70.41 28.13 6.75
CA GLY A 22 70.06 27.44 8.01
C GLY A 22 68.79 27.98 8.68
N ASN A 23 68.48 29.26 8.47
CA ASN A 23 67.29 29.91 9.01
C ASN A 23 66.03 29.52 8.21
N VAL A 24 66.15 29.45 6.88
CA VAL A 24 65.05 29.00 6.00
C VAL A 24 64.73 27.52 6.23
N ALA A 25 65.74 26.67 6.38
CA ALA A 25 65.53 25.23 6.62
C ALA A 25 64.85 24.94 7.96
N THR A 26 65.17 25.69 9.02
CA THR A 26 64.55 25.52 10.34
C THR A 26 63.11 26.06 10.38
N ILE A 27 62.85 27.22 9.78
CA ILE A 27 61.49 27.75 9.62
C ILE A 27 60.64 26.80 8.77
N PHE A 28 61.18 26.27 7.68
CA PHE A 28 60.50 25.29 6.83
C PHE A 28 60.20 23.99 7.60
N ALA A 29 61.18 23.46 8.35
CA ALA A 29 60.99 22.25 9.14
C ALA A 29 59.92 22.39 10.24
N LEU A 30 59.77 23.57 10.84
CA LEU A 30 58.76 23.84 11.87
C LEU A 30 57.38 24.17 11.30
N THR A 31 57.30 24.79 10.12
CA THR A 31 56.02 25.16 9.49
C THR A 31 55.44 24.06 8.60
N LEU A 32 56.27 23.17 8.06
CA LEU A 32 55.83 22.07 7.19
C LEU A 32 54.79 21.14 7.86
N PRO A 33 54.95 20.69 9.13
CA PRO A 33 53.94 19.89 9.80
C PRO A 33 52.58 20.60 9.96
N ILE A 34 52.59 21.92 10.14
CA ILE A 34 51.37 22.72 10.27
C ILE A 34 50.65 22.79 8.92
N VAL A 35 51.37 23.06 7.84
CA VAL A 35 50.80 23.13 6.48
C VAL A 35 50.28 21.77 6.04
N VAL A 36 51.07 20.70 6.25
CA VAL A 36 50.68 19.33 5.88
C VAL A 36 49.53 18.83 6.75
N GLY A 37 49.55 19.11 8.06
CA GLY A 37 48.46 18.78 8.97
C GLY A 37 47.15 19.50 8.61
N GLY A 38 47.22 20.78 8.27
CA GLY A 38 46.07 21.56 7.83
C GLY A 38 45.50 21.07 6.50
N ALA A 39 46.36 20.78 5.51
CA ALA A 39 45.93 20.22 4.23
C ALA A 39 45.33 18.81 4.40
N GLY A 40 45.94 17.96 5.22
CA GLY A 40 45.45 16.62 5.52
C GLY A 40 44.08 16.63 6.20
N LEU A 41 43.89 17.53 7.18
CA LEU A 41 42.58 17.74 7.81
C LEU A 41 41.53 18.19 6.79
N GLY A 42 41.85 19.16 5.93
CA GLY A 42 40.92 19.67 4.92
C GLY A 42 40.47 18.61 3.91
N VAL A 43 41.40 17.77 3.43
CA VAL A 43 41.09 16.64 2.55
C VAL A 43 40.22 15.62 3.27
N GLU A 44 40.55 15.29 4.51
CA GLU A 44 39.83 14.30 5.30
C GLU A 44 38.41 14.76 5.67
N THR A 45 38.22 16.01 6.08
CA THR A 45 36.88 16.56 6.33
C THR A 45 36.04 16.59 5.06
N SER A 46 36.66 16.85 3.90
CA SER A 46 35.98 16.78 2.60
C SER A 46 35.55 15.36 2.27
N TYR A 47 36.37 14.37 2.61
CA TYR A 47 36.03 12.96 2.47
C TYR A 47 34.88 12.54 3.40
N TRP A 48 34.88 12.95 4.67
CA TRP A 48 33.77 12.69 5.59
C TRP A 48 32.47 13.31 5.08
N TYR A 49 32.51 14.57 4.65
CA TYR A 49 31.34 15.25 4.08
C TYR A 49 30.81 14.53 2.83
N TYR A 50 31.68 14.14 1.91
CA TYR A 50 31.31 13.33 0.75
C TYR A 50 30.68 11.99 1.15
N SER A 51 31.25 11.31 2.15
CA SER A 51 30.72 10.05 2.66
C SER A 51 29.35 10.23 3.32
N SER A 52 29.12 11.35 4.02
CA SER A 52 27.84 11.69 4.64
C SER A 52 26.75 11.91 3.58
N LEU A 53 27.05 12.65 2.51
CA LEU A 53 26.13 12.83 1.37
C LEU A 53 25.80 11.49 0.68
N LYS A 54 26.81 10.63 0.50
CA LYS A 54 26.62 9.30 -0.07
C LYS A 54 25.75 8.41 0.84
N LEU A 55 25.98 8.46 2.15
CA LEU A 55 25.20 7.71 3.13
C LEU A 55 23.74 8.19 3.17
N GLN A 56 23.49 9.51 3.05
CA GLN A 56 22.14 10.05 2.95
C GLN A 56 21.42 9.60 1.68
N ALA A 57 22.07 9.68 0.51
CA ALA A 57 21.48 9.18 -0.74
C ALA A 57 21.16 7.67 -0.67
N THR A 58 21.98 6.90 0.06
CA THR A 58 21.74 5.47 0.32
C THR A 58 20.52 5.28 1.23
N ALA A 59 20.38 6.10 2.27
CA ALA A 59 19.23 6.05 3.18
C ALA A 59 17.93 6.42 2.46
N ASP A 60 17.95 7.46 1.63
CA ASP A 60 16.79 7.92 0.83
C ASP A 60 16.32 6.82 -0.12
N ALA A 61 17.24 6.19 -0.86
CA ALA A 61 16.93 5.08 -1.76
C ALA A 61 16.34 3.87 -1.00
N ALA A 62 16.92 3.53 0.15
CA ALA A 62 16.45 2.44 0.99
C ALA A 62 15.06 2.70 1.58
N ALA A 63 14.80 3.93 2.06
CA ALA A 63 13.50 4.33 2.57
C ALA A 63 12.44 4.30 1.46
N TYR A 64 12.78 4.80 0.27
CA TYR A 64 11.91 4.74 -0.90
C TYR A 64 11.57 3.30 -1.29
N ALA A 65 12.56 2.41 -1.37
CA ALA A 65 12.36 0.99 -1.69
C ALA A 65 11.46 0.30 -0.66
N GLY A 66 11.69 0.53 0.63
CA GLY A 66 10.82 0.01 1.69
C GLY A 66 9.40 0.57 1.60
N ALA A 67 9.22 1.85 1.24
CA ALA A 67 7.91 2.45 1.05
C ALA A 67 7.15 1.85 -0.14
N LEU A 68 7.82 1.46 -1.22
CA LEU A 68 7.19 0.75 -2.33
C LEU A 68 6.63 -0.62 -1.91
N GLU A 69 7.36 -1.37 -1.08
CA GLU A 69 6.86 -2.62 -0.51
C GLU A 69 5.68 -2.38 0.43
N LYS A 70 5.76 -1.33 1.25
CA LYS A 70 4.65 -0.94 2.13
C LYS A 70 3.39 -0.55 1.37
N ILE A 71 3.52 0.12 0.22
CA ILE A 71 2.41 0.43 -0.68
C ILE A 71 1.76 -0.85 -1.21
N GLN A 72 2.55 -1.88 -1.52
CA GLN A 72 2.03 -3.17 -1.98
C GLN A 72 1.33 -3.98 -0.88
N GLY A 73 1.38 -3.53 0.38
CA GLY A 73 0.83 -4.26 1.53
C GLY A 73 1.73 -5.41 2.00
N SER A 74 3.02 -5.38 1.65
CA SER A 74 4.00 -6.38 2.11
C SER A 74 4.19 -6.32 3.63
N ASP A 75 4.60 -7.43 4.23
CA ASP A 75 4.88 -7.50 5.65
C ASP A 75 6.17 -6.74 6.04
N THR A 76 6.37 -6.51 7.33
CA THR A 76 7.52 -5.75 7.84
C THR A 76 8.86 -6.41 7.48
N ALA A 77 8.91 -7.75 7.39
CA ALA A 77 10.10 -8.48 7.00
C ALA A 77 10.49 -8.19 5.54
N THR A 78 9.51 -8.22 4.63
CA THR A 78 9.71 -7.92 3.20
C THR A 78 10.07 -6.45 2.99
N ILE A 79 9.43 -5.53 3.70
CA ILE A 79 9.77 -4.09 3.69
C ILE A 79 11.23 -3.89 4.12
N THR A 80 11.64 -4.53 5.22
CA THR A 80 13.01 -4.43 5.75
C THR A 80 14.03 -5.05 4.78
N ALA A 81 13.70 -6.18 4.15
CA ALA A 81 14.54 -6.83 3.17
C ALA A 81 14.76 -5.95 1.92
N ALA A 82 13.70 -5.32 1.39
CA ALA A 82 13.82 -4.43 0.24
C ALA A 82 14.65 -3.18 0.54
N ALA A 83 14.44 -2.55 1.71
CA ALA A 83 15.26 -1.42 2.15
C ALA A 83 16.74 -1.83 2.33
N THR A 84 16.99 -2.99 2.92
CA THR A 84 18.37 -3.53 3.11
C THR A 84 19.05 -3.85 1.79
N GLN A 85 18.34 -4.46 0.84
CA GLN A 85 18.84 -4.74 -0.49
C GLN A 85 19.20 -3.43 -1.21
N SER A 86 18.29 -2.45 -1.21
CA SER A 86 18.55 -1.15 -1.81
C SER A 86 19.74 -0.43 -1.17
N ALA A 87 19.89 -0.46 0.16
CA ALA A 87 21.06 0.13 0.82
C ALA A 87 22.37 -0.59 0.44
N THR A 88 22.32 -1.92 0.29
CA THR A 88 23.47 -2.72 -0.13
C THR A 88 23.88 -2.40 -1.57
N ASP A 89 22.92 -2.34 -2.49
CA ASP A 89 23.13 -2.01 -3.90
C ASP A 89 23.67 -0.59 -4.09
N ASN A 90 23.34 0.34 -3.17
CA ASN A 90 23.86 1.70 -3.14
C ASN A 90 25.18 1.85 -2.35
N GLY A 91 25.74 0.74 -1.86
CA GLY A 91 27.11 0.69 -1.34
C GLY A 91 27.27 1.01 0.13
N LEU A 92 26.31 0.64 0.99
CA LEU A 92 26.41 0.71 2.45
C LEU A 92 27.65 -0.02 3.02
N GLY A 93 28.09 -1.11 2.37
CA GLY A 93 29.25 -1.89 2.79
C GLY A 93 29.07 -2.49 4.19
N ASN A 94 30.02 -2.22 5.10
CA ASN A 94 30.01 -2.74 6.48
C ASN A 94 29.16 -1.89 7.44
N GLY A 95 28.37 -0.94 6.92
CA GLY A 95 27.43 -0.17 7.72
C GLY A 95 26.28 -1.03 8.24
N THR A 96 25.54 -0.50 9.22
CA THR A 96 24.34 -1.14 9.75
C THR A 96 23.10 -0.38 9.29
N ILE A 97 22.02 -1.10 9.03
CA ILE A 97 20.71 -0.55 8.70
C ILE A 97 19.70 -0.88 9.80
N THR A 98 18.83 0.08 10.12
CA THR A 98 17.63 -0.13 10.94
C THR A 98 16.43 0.45 10.19
N VAL A 99 15.33 -0.30 10.13
CA VAL A 99 14.11 0.08 9.40
C VAL A 99 12.92 0.11 10.35
N HIS A 100 12.12 1.17 10.27
CA HIS A 100 10.90 1.33 11.06
C HIS A 100 9.70 1.65 10.18
N THR A 101 8.56 1.03 10.48
CA THR A 101 7.30 1.19 9.76
C THR A 101 6.13 1.03 10.73
N PRO A 102 5.59 2.12 11.31
CA PRO A 102 5.89 3.53 11.04
C PRO A 102 7.20 4.03 11.68
N PRO A 103 7.66 5.27 11.35
CA PRO A 103 8.80 5.91 12.00
C PRO A 103 8.67 5.98 13.53
N THR A 104 9.80 5.93 14.24
CA THR A 104 9.83 5.95 15.71
C THR A 104 10.02 7.35 16.30
N SER A 105 10.50 8.30 15.51
CA SER A 105 10.71 9.69 15.92
C SER A 105 10.34 10.67 14.79
N GLY A 106 10.32 11.97 15.10
CA GLY A 106 10.01 13.04 14.15
C GLY A 106 8.51 13.27 13.91
N PRO A 107 8.15 14.11 12.91
CA PRO A 107 6.76 14.51 12.64
C PRO A 107 5.88 13.42 11.99
N ASN A 108 6.47 12.29 11.58
CA ASN A 108 5.79 11.26 10.78
C ASN A 108 5.56 9.92 11.52
N THR A 109 5.66 9.88 12.86
CA THR A 109 5.54 8.65 13.68
C THR A 109 4.20 7.93 13.62
N ALA A 110 3.11 8.66 13.34
CA ALA A 110 1.77 8.10 13.22
C ALA A 110 1.32 7.91 11.75
N LYS A 111 2.20 8.18 10.78
CA LYS A 111 1.83 8.18 9.36
C LYS A 111 2.22 6.87 8.67
N LYS A 112 1.60 6.64 7.50
CA LYS A 112 1.99 5.58 6.57
C LYS A 112 3.34 5.95 5.94
N ALA A 113 4.44 5.68 6.65
CA ALA A 113 5.79 5.99 6.21
C ALA A 113 6.77 4.84 6.55
N VAL A 114 7.95 4.87 5.92
CA VAL A 114 9.09 4.00 6.23
C VAL A 114 10.29 4.87 6.59
N GLU A 115 10.86 4.62 7.76
CA GLU A 115 12.07 5.27 8.26
C GLU A 115 13.25 4.30 8.11
N VAL A 116 14.36 4.79 7.58
CA VAL A 116 15.63 4.06 7.48
C VAL A 116 16.72 4.87 8.16
N ILE A 117 17.45 4.22 9.05
CA ILE A 117 18.62 4.78 9.75
C ILE A 117 19.82 3.93 9.37
N LEU A 118 20.81 4.57 8.75
CA LEU A 118 22.08 3.96 8.37
C LEU A 118 23.18 4.49 9.29
N ASN A 119 24.04 3.59 9.77
CA ASN A 119 25.23 3.97 10.53
C ASN A 119 26.47 3.35 9.89
N GLN A 120 27.55 4.14 9.82
CA GLN A 120 28.85 3.68 9.33
C GLN A 120 29.97 4.30 10.17
N ASN A 121 31.07 3.56 10.33
CA ASN A 121 32.27 4.07 11.00
C ASN A 121 33.39 4.25 9.97
N LEU A 122 33.80 5.49 9.72
CA LEU A 122 34.87 5.82 8.79
C LEU A 122 36.23 5.77 9.46
N ASP A 123 37.20 5.18 8.76
CA ASP A 123 38.58 5.20 9.18
C ASP A 123 39.17 6.60 9.05
N ARG A 124 40.08 6.95 9.97
CA ARG A 124 40.84 8.19 9.90
C ARG A 124 42.10 7.99 9.06
N MET A 125 42.39 8.94 8.18
CA MET A 125 43.60 9.04 7.40
C MET A 125 44.62 9.92 8.12
N PHE A 126 44.67 11.22 7.81
CA PHE A 126 45.68 12.14 8.35
C PHE A 126 45.49 12.44 9.84
N THR A 127 44.25 12.51 10.33
CA THR A 127 43.97 12.75 11.75
C THR A 127 44.20 11.54 12.66
N SER A 128 44.55 10.37 12.10
CA SER A 128 44.89 9.17 12.88
C SER A 128 46.07 9.38 13.83
N ILE A 129 46.94 10.36 13.55
CA ILE A 129 48.06 10.77 14.41
C ILE A 129 47.59 11.36 15.75
N PHE A 130 46.39 11.94 15.81
CA PHE A 130 45.83 12.54 17.02
C PHE A 130 44.90 11.57 17.76
N THR A 131 44.12 10.78 17.02
CA THR A 131 43.22 9.77 17.59
C THR A 131 42.97 8.65 16.60
N GLN A 132 42.88 7.40 17.10
CA GLN A 132 42.56 6.23 16.30
C GLN A 132 41.07 5.87 16.33
N THR A 133 40.25 6.61 17.08
CA THR A 133 38.80 6.38 17.12
C THR A 133 38.19 6.70 15.75
N LYS A 134 37.50 5.73 15.15
CA LYS A 134 36.76 5.92 13.89
C LYS A 134 35.74 7.04 14.01
N VAL A 135 35.41 7.67 12.89
CA VAL A 135 34.37 8.73 12.84
C VAL A 135 33.02 8.07 12.60
N PRO A 136 32.09 8.13 13.57
CA PRO A 136 30.74 7.63 13.37
C PRO A 136 29.97 8.59 12.46
N GLU A 137 29.39 8.06 11.40
CA GLU A 137 28.47 8.74 10.49
C GLU A 137 27.09 8.07 10.60
N GLN A 138 26.05 8.90 10.59
CA GLN A 138 24.67 8.44 10.57
C GLN A 138 23.90 9.23 9.51
N ALA A 139 23.09 8.51 8.74
CA ALA A 139 22.08 9.11 7.88
C ALA A 139 20.71 8.56 8.25
N ARG A 140 19.69 9.40 8.14
CA ARG A 140 18.31 9.04 8.40
C ARG A 140 17.45 9.57 7.26
N ALA A 141 16.56 8.73 6.75
CA ALA A 141 15.59 9.10 5.73
C ALA A 141 14.20 8.57 6.08
N VAL A 142 13.16 9.31 5.72
CA VAL A 142 11.75 8.94 5.86
C VAL A 142 11.05 9.10 4.52
N ALA A 143 10.52 7.99 4.02
CA ALA A 143 9.65 7.95 2.85
C ALA A 143 8.18 7.94 3.30
N LEU A 144 7.46 9.03 3.03
CA LEU A 144 6.04 9.17 3.31
C LEU A 144 5.20 8.67 2.13
N ILE A 145 4.14 7.93 2.43
CA ILE A 145 3.15 7.45 1.47
C ILE A 145 1.89 8.28 1.62
N THR A 146 1.41 8.85 0.51
CA THR A 146 0.15 9.60 0.45
C THR A 146 -0.76 9.06 -0.64
N ASP A 147 -2.05 8.96 -0.35
CA ASP A 147 -3.07 8.61 -1.33
C ASP A 147 -3.66 9.91 -1.90
N ALA A 148 -3.41 10.19 -3.18
CA ALA A 148 -3.85 11.44 -3.82
C ALA A 148 -5.34 11.43 -4.21
N SER A 149 -5.99 10.27 -4.13
CA SER A 149 -7.39 10.08 -4.44
C SER A 149 -7.97 8.93 -3.61
N LYS A 150 -9.27 8.71 -3.76
CA LYS A 150 -9.97 7.54 -3.21
C LYS A 150 -10.73 6.79 -4.28
N ALA A 151 -10.75 5.47 -4.17
CA ALA A 151 -11.48 4.60 -5.06
C ALA A 151 -12.87 4.25 -4.48
N CYS A 152 -13.84 4.03 -5.37
CA CYS A 152 -15.03 3.23 -5.03
C CYS A 152 -14.90 1.80 -5.53
N VAL A 153 -13.97 1.58 -6.47
CA VAL A 153 -13.73 0.34 -7.15
C VAL A 153 -12.23 0.10 -7.16
N LEU A 154 -11.78 -1.01 -6.57
CA LEU A 154 -10.38 -1.43 -6.58
C LEU A 154 -10.29 -2.90 -6.99
N ALA A 155 -9.74 -3.15 -8.18
CA ALA A 155 -9.34 -4.49 -8.60
C ALA A 155 -7.91 -4.78 -8.10
N LEU A 156 -7.76 -5.81 -7.28
CA LEU A 156 -6.52 -6.15 -6.57
C LEU A 156 -5.57 -7.03 -7.40
N ASN A 157 -6.07 -7.73 -8.42
CA ASN A 157 -5.24 -8.64 -9.21
C ASN A 157 -4.10 -7.89 -9.91
N LYS A 158 -2.87 -8.40 -9.78
CA LYS A 158 -1.65 -7.72 -10.25
C LYS A 158 -1.39 -7.88 -11.76
N SER A 159 -2.04 -8.81 -12.45
CA SER A 159 -1.71 -9.13 -13.86
C SER A 159 -2.91 -9.48 -14.74
N ALA A 160 -4.12 -9.58 -14.20
CA ALA A 160 -5.29 -9.95 -14.97
C ALA A 160 -5.61 -8.94 -16.07
N SER A 161 -5.77 -9.41 -17.30
CA SER A 161 -6.42 -8.63 -18.35
C SER A 161 -7.85 -8.32 -17.92
N GLN A 162 -8.34 -7.12 -18.24
CA GLN A 162 -9.69 -6.68 -17.91
C GLN A 162 -10.02 -6.79 -16.40
N ALA A 163 -9.03 -6.54 -15.53
CA ALA A 163 -9.20 -6.67 -14.08
C ALA A 163 -10.36 -5.82 -13.53
N ALA A 164 -10.64 -4.66 -14.13
CA ALA A 164 -11.89 -3.94 -13.98
C ALA A 164 -12.57 -3.77 -15.35
N LEU A 165 -13.63 -4.55 -15.59
CA LEU A 165 -14.37 -4.58 -16.85
C LEU A 165 -15.75 -3.94 -16.71
N PHE A 166 -16.05 -3.00 -17.59
CA PHE A 166 -17.39 -2.43 -17.78
C PHE A 166 -17.86 -2.80 -19.19
N SER A 167 -18.91 -3.61 -19.32
CA SER A 167 -19.37 -4.14 -20.60
C SER A 167 -20.90 -4.21 -20.71
N GLY A 168 -21.43 -4.57 -21.89
CA GLY A 168 -22.87 -4.57 -22.13
C GLY A 168 -23.40 -3.15 -22.31
N SER A 169 -24.54 -2.84 -21.70
CA SER A 169 -25.19 -1.51 -21.76
C SER A 169 -25.34 -0.91 -20.36
N THR A 170 -24.37 -1.18 -19.48
CA THR A 170 -24.37 -0.68 -18.09
C THR A 170 -24.15 0.82 -18.03
N SER A 171 -24.81 1.50 -17.10
CA SER A 171 -24.56 2.91 -16.75
C SER A 171 -24.06 2.99 -15.31
N VAL A 172 -22.76 3.21 -15.13
CA VAL A 172 -22.11 3.29 -13.82
C VAL A 172 -21.70 4.72 -13.54
N LYS A 173 -22.25 5.31 -12.48
CA LYS A 173 -21.89 6.63 -11.97
C LYS A 173 -21.33 6.52 -10.56
N LEU A 174 -20.07 6.90 -10.42
CA LEU A 174 -19.31 6.97 -9.18
C LEU A 174 -19.04 8.44 -8.88
N THR A 175 -19.62 8.96 -7.80
CA THR A 175 -19.49 10.38 -7.45
C THR A 175 -18.47 10.56 -6.34
N GLY A 176 -17.44 11.38 -6.56
CA GLY A 176 -16.43 11.69 -5.53
C GLY A 176 -15.41 10.58 -5.29
N CYS A 177 -15.22 9.68 -6.26
CA CYS A 177 -14.25 8.59 -6.19
C CYS A 177 -13.86 8.05 -7.58
N SER A 178 -12.73 7.36 -7.63
CA SER A 178 -12.11 6.81 -8.84
C SER A 178 -12.37 5.31 -9.00
N VAL A 179 -12.09 4.80 -10.21
CA VAL A 179 -11.87 3.37 -10.46
C VAL A 179 -10.38 3.12 -10.46
N MET A 180 -9.92 2.16 -9.66
CA MET A 180 -8.52 1.75 -9.60
C MET A 180 -8.31 0.27 -9.93
N SER A 181 -7.24 -0.04 -10.64
CA SER A 181 -6.80 -1.41 -10.92
C SER A 181 -5.31 -1.57 -10.63
N ASN A 182 -4.97 -2.62 -9.87
CA ASN A 182 -3.59 -3.02 -9.61
C ASN A 182 -2.97 -3.85 -10.74
N SER A 183 -3.73 -4.18 -11.78
CA SER A 183 -3.23 -5.02 -12.86
C SER A 183 -2.27 -4.27 -13.77
N SER A 184 -1.13 -4.88 -14.07
CA SER A 184 -0.15 -4.37 -15.04
C SER A 184 -0.53 -4.67 -16.51
N ALA A 185 -1.69 -5.28 -16.78
CA ALA A 185 -2.12 -5.60 -18.13
C ALA A 185 -2.42 -4.34 -18.95
N ALA A 186 -2.23 -4.40 -20.28
CA ALA A 186 -2.49 -3.27 -21.19
C ALA A 186 -3.96 -2.83 -21.21
N ASP A 187 -4.89 -3.71 -20.82
CA ASP A 187 -6.33 -3.43 -20.70
C ASP A 187 -6.85 -3.70 -19.26
N ALA A 188 -6.04 -3.37 -18.26
CA ALA A 188 -6.35 -3.55 -16.84
C ALA A 188 -7.67 -2.89 -16.41
N ILE A 189 -7.98 -1.71 -16.95
CA ILE A 189 -9.34 -1.15 -16.93
C ILE A 189 -9.87 -1.15 -18.35
N LYS A 190 -11.06 -1.72 -18.56
CA LYS A 190 -11.67 -1.79 -19.88
C LYS A 190 -13.13 -1.39 -19.87
N VAL A 191 -13.50 -0.53 -20.82
CA VAL A 191 -14.89 -0.13 -21.09
C VAL A 191 -15.23 -0.53 -22.52
N GLN A 192 -16.24 -1.40 -22.69
CA GLN A 192 -16.63 -1.95 -23.99
C GLN A 192 -18.17 -2.06 -24.15
N GLY A 193 -18.62 -2.40 -25.36
CA GLY A 193 -20.05 -2.50 -25.68
C GLY A 193 -20.69 -1.14 -25.84
N SER A 194 -21.76 -0.87 -25.10
CA SER A 194 -22.43 0.44 -24.97
C SER A 194 -22.38 0.95 -23.52
N ALA A 195 -21.42 0.47 -22.72
CA ALA A 195 -21.30 0.83 -21.32
C ALA A 195 -20.95 2.33 -21.16
N GLY A 196 -21.68 3.02 -20.29
CA GLY A 196 -21.39 4.37 -19.82
C GLY A 196 -20.74 4.33 -18.44
N LEU A 197 -19.62 5.05 -18.28
CA LEU A 197 -18.89 5.16 -17.02
C LEU A 197 -18.64 6.63 -16.68
N GLN A 198 -19.05 7.03 -15.48
CA GLN A 198 -18.72 8.30 -14.84
C GLN A 198 -17.97 8.03 -13.52
N ALA A 199 -16.80 8.62 -13.35
CA ALA A 199 -15.98 8.54 -12.14
C ALA A 199 -15.10 9.78 -12.01
N ASP A 200 -14.45 10.01 -10.87
CA ASP A 200 -13.50 11.13 -10.76
C ASP A 200 -12.27 10.89 -11.64
N CYS A 201 -11.71 9.68 -11.60
CA CYS A 201 -10.65 9.27 -12.50
C CYS A 201 -10.63 7.76 -12.72
N LEU A 202 -9.88 7.33 -13.75
CA LEU A 202 -9.50 5.94 -13.98
C LEU A 202 -8.00 5.82 -13.72
N ILE A 203 -7.61 4.99 -12.75
CA ILE A 203 -6.23 4.85 -12.27
C ILE A 203 -5.81 3.40 -12.43
N SER A 204 -4.69 3.14 -13.09
CA SER A 204 -4.25 1.78 -13.37
C SER A 204 -2.73 1.66 -13.26
N VAL A 205 -2.26 0.52 -12.75
CA VAL A 205 -0.85 0.12 -12.85
C VAL A 205 -0.48 -0.13 -14.30
N GLY A 206 -1.31 -0.86 -15.04
CA GLY A 206 -1.18 -1.10 -16.47
C GLY A 206 -1.93 -0.07 -17.31
N GLY A 207 -2.51 -0.51 -18.42
CA GLY A 207 -3.22 0.34 -19.37
C GLY A 207 -4.73 0.43 -19.16
N VAL A 208 -5.34 1.37 -19.89
CA VAL A 208 -6.78 1.64 -19.88
C VAL A 208 -7.27 1.56 -21.33
N SER A 209 -8.27 0.72 -21.60
CA SER A 209 -8.83 0.50 -22.94
C SER A 209 -10.30 0.94 -22.98
N LEU A 210 -10.58 2.01 -23.73
CA LEU A 210 -11.90 2.63 -23.81
C LEU A 210 -12.44 2.51 -25.23
N ASN A 211 -13.45 1.66 -25.43
CA ASN A 211 -14.15 1.58 -26.72
C ASN A 211 -15.30 2.61 -26.82
N ASN A 212 -15.66 3.24 -25.70
CA ASN A 212 -16.67 4.29 -25.61
C ASN A 212 -16.13 5.47 -24.79
N PRO A 213 -16.62 6.69 -25.02
CA PRO A 213 -16.28 7.83 -24.18
C PRO A 213 -16.74 7.63 -22.74
N VAL A 214 -15.90 8.03 -21.79
CA VAL A 214 -16.18 8.05 -20.36
C VAL A 214 -16.30 9.51 -19.88
N THR A 215 -17.02 9.74 -18.80
CA THR A 215 -17.09 11.05 -18.15
C THR A 215 -16.20 11.07 -16.92
N THR A 216 -15.09 11.81 -16.96
CA THR A 216 -14.18 11.93 -15.82
C THR A 216 -13.95 13.36 -15.38
N THR A 217 -13.68 13.55 -14.08
CA THR A 217 -13.24 14.83 -13.53
C THR A 217 -11.77 15.10 -13.85
N CYS A 218 -10.94 14.05 -13.83
CA CYS A 218 -9.53 14.15 -14.24
C CYS A 218 -9.40 14.32 -15.75
N LYS A 219 -8.34 15.02 -16.18
CA LYS A 219 -8.06 15.34 -17.59
C LYS A 219 -7.84 14.11 -18.47
N SER A 220 -7.22 13.07 -17.92
CA SER A 220 -6.93 11.81 -18.59
C SER A 220 -6.78 10.68 -17.56
N PRO A 221 -7.00 9.41 -17.95
CA PRO A 221 -6.66 8.28 -17.10
C PRO A 221 -5.19 8.33 -16.64
N ILE A 222 -4.92 7.89 -15.42
CA ILE A 222 -3.58 7.76 -14.85
C ILE A 222 -3.14 6.31 -15.03
N THR A 223 -2.18 6.05 -15.92
CA THR A 223 -1.56 4.73 -16.12
C THR A 223 -0.17 4.71 -15.50
N GLN A 224 0.44 3.51 -15.40
CA GLN A 224 1.73 3.34 -14.72
C GLN A 224 1.73 3.86 -13.28
N ALA A 225 0.55 3.88 -12.65
CA ALA A 225 0.42 4.25 -11.26
C ALA A 225 1.08 3.21 -10.35
N LEU A 226 1.45 3.60 -9.13
CA LEU A 226 1.78 2.64 -8.09
C LEU A 226 0.53 1.82 -7.72
N PRO A 227 0.67 0.51 -7.42
CA PRO A 227 -0.44 -0.30 -6.97
C PRO A 227 -0.99 0.22 -5.65
N ALA A 228 -2.29 0.10 -5.40
CA ALA A 228 -2.89 0.40 -4.12
C ALA A 228 -2.82 -0.82 -3.18
N SER A 229 -2.52 -0.58 -1.90
CA SER A 229 -2.62 -1.60 -0.85
C SER A 229 -4.07 -2.05 -0.67
N ASP A 230 -4.29 -3.32 -0.36
CA ASP A 230 -5.61 -3.81 0.03
C ASP A 230 -6.05 -3.16 1.36
N PRO A 231 -7.12 -2.31 1.35
CA PRO A 231 -7.57 -1.56 2.52
C PRO A 231 -8.11 -2.45 3.66
N PHE A 232 -8.46 -3.70 3.35
CA PHE A 232 -9.01 -4.66 4.31
C PHE A 232 -8.02 -5.80 4.63
N SER A 233 -6.74 -5.65 4.25
CA SER A 233 -5.67 -6.61 4.52
C SER A 233 -5.39 -6.85 6.01
N SER A 234 -5.81 -5.97 6.92
CA SER A 234 -5.71 -6.17 8.37
C SER A 234 -7.00 -6.71 9.00
N LEU A 235 -8.11 -6.77 8.25
CA LEU A 235 -9.41 -7.20 8.77
C LEU A 235 -9.35 -8.69 9.15
N PRO A 236 -9.59 -9.08 10.41
CA PRO A 236 -9.52 -10.48 10.81
C PRO A 236 -10.72 -11.27 10.27
N ALA A 237 -10.48 -12.49 9.79
CA ALA A 237 -11.55 -13.41 9.44
C ALA A 237 -12.41 -13.74 10.69
N PRO A 238 -13.75 -13.69 10.61
CA PRO A 238 -14.60 -14.13 11.71
C PRO A 238 -14.30 -15.57 12.12
N SER A 239 -14.28 -15.83 13.42
CA SER A 239 -14.15 -17.18 13.95
C SER A 239 -15.33 -18.06 13.50
N THR A 240 -15.03 -19.29 13.08
CA THR A 240 -16.02 -20.30 12.72
C THR A 240 -16.58 -21.07 13.94
N SER A 241 -16.34 -20.56 15.16
CA SER A 241 -16.76 -21.20 16.40
C SER A 241 -18.24 -20.98 16.69
N GLY A 242 -19.01 -22.07 16.75
CA GLY A 242 -20.43 -22.06 17.10
C GLY A 242 -21.15 -23.31 16.60
N SER A 243 -22.35 -23.58 17.12
CA SER A 243 -23.22 -24.61 16.56
C SER A 243 -23.74 -24.20 15.20
N CYS A 244 -23.67 -25.10 14.21
CA CYS A 244 -24.21 -24.86 12.88
C CYS A 244 -25.71 -24.53 12.93
N GLN A 245 -26.06 -23.39 12.35
CA GLN A 245 -27.44 -22.98 12.09
C GLN A 245 -27.85 -23.35 10.67
N ASN A 246 -29.16 -23.48 10.44
CA ASN A 246 -29.72 -23.78 9.13
C ASN A 246 -30.81 -22.77 8.78
N VAL A 247 -30.89 -22.42 7.49
CA VAL A 247 -31.99 -21.63 6.95
C VAL A 247 -33.17 -22.53 6.64
N ASN A 248 -34.37 -22.16 7.08
CA ASN A 248 -35.57 -22.92 6.72
C ASN A 248 -36.05 -22.51 5.32
N SER A 249 -35.72 -23.31 4.30
CA SER A 249 -36.06 -23.02 2.91
C SER A 249 -37.55 -23.16 2.57
N GLY A 250 -38.37 -23.75 3.47
CA GLY A 250 -39.81 -23.92 3.27
C GLY A 250 -40.65 -22.73 3.76
N LYS A 251 -40.05 -21.73 4.43
CA LYS A 251 -40.76 -20.55 4.93
C LYS A 251 -40.79 -19.44 3.88
N SER A 252 -41.97 -18.88 3.66
CA SER A 252 -42.15 -17.66 2.86
C SER A 252 -41.73 -16.40 3.61
N THR A 253 -41.73 -16.41 4.95
CA THR A 253 -41.23 -15.30 5.78
C THR A 253 -40.42 -15.84 6.96
N GLN A 254 -39.22 -15.31 7.18
CA GLN A 254 -38.39 -15.67 8.34
C GLN A 254 -37.43 -14.57 8.77
N THR A 255 -37.14 -14.51 10.07
CA THR A 255 -36.02 -13.74 10.62
C THR A 255 -34.89 -14.68 10.95
N ILE A 256 -33.69 -14.37 10.44
CA ILE A 256 -32.50 -15.21 10.58
C ILE A 256 -31.53 -14.51 11.55
N GLN A 257 -31.02 -15.25 12.53
CA GLN A 257 -30.08 -14.74 13.53
C GLN A 257 -28.63 -14.80 13.05
N PRO A 258 -27.74 -13.90 13.52
CA PRO A 258 -26.32 -14.01 13.25
C PRO A 258 -25.76 -15.32 13.82
N GLY A 259 -24.71 -15.84 13.18
CA GLY A 259 -24.13 -17.14 13.53
C GLY A 259 -23.48 -17.84 12.34
N THR A 260 -23.16 -19.12 12.54
CA THR A 260 -22.45 -19.96 11.56
C THR A 260 -23.41 -20.85 10.79
N TYR A 261 -23.41 -20.75 9.46
CA TYR A 261 -24.24 -21.50 8.53
C TYR A 261 -23.38 -22.48 7.74
N CYS A 262 -23.25 -23.69 8.29
CA CYS A 262 -22.27 -24.66 7.81
C CYS A 262 -22.59 -25.26 6.43
N ASN A 263 -23.88 -25.26 6.04
CA ASN A 263 -24.34 -25.81 4.76
C ASN A 263 -24.67 -24.69 3.74
N GLY A 264 -24.15 -23.49 3.97
CA GLY A 264 -24.54 -22.30 3.20
C GLY A 264 -25.92 -21.77 3.58
N MET A 265 -26.43 -20.85 2.77
CA MET A 265 -27.72 -20.20 2.99
C MET A 265 -28.49 -20.12 1.67
N ASN A 266 -29.69 -20.71 1.63
CA ASN A 266 -30.59 -20.63 0.48
C ASN A 266 -31.81 -19.79 0.86
N LEU A 267 -31.77 -18.50 0.55
CA LEU A 267 -32.76 -17.51 0.97
C LEU A 267 -33.90 -17.43 -0.07
N ASN A 268 -35.13 -17.58 0.41
CA ASN A 268 -36.37 -17.57 -0.37
C ASN A 268 -37.43 -16.74 0.37
N GLY A 269 -38.38 -16.14 -0.38
CA GLY A 269 -39.43 -15.30 0.19
C GLY A 269 -38.89 -14.06 0.90
N ASN A 270 -39.52 -13.65 1.99
CA ASN A 270 -39.19 -12.49 2.80
C ASN A 270 -38.27 -12.89 3.96
N VAL A 271 -37.00 -12.50 3.88
CA VAL A 271 -36.00 -12.83 4.90
C VAL A 271 -35.47 -11.56 5.55
N ALA A 272 -35.60 -11.47 6.86
CA ALA A 272 -35.00 -10.38 7.65
C ALA A 272 -33.76 -10.90 8.39
N LEU A 273 -32.59 -10.31 8.16
CA LEU A 273 -31.37 -10.60 8.89
C LEU A 273 -31.27 -9.70 10.13
N SER A 274 -31.25 -10.28 11.33
CA SER A 274 -30.93 -9.54 12.56
C SER A 274 -29.50 -8.97 12.50
N SER A 275 -29.26 -7.83 13.16
CA SER A 275 -27.92 -7.23 13.13
C SER A 275 -26.84 -8.17 13.69
N GLY A 276 -25.70 -8.27 13.00
CA GLY A 276 -24.57 -9.09 13.41
C GLY A 276 -23.79 -9.72 12.27
N THR A 277 -22.88 -10.63 12.63
CA THR A 277 -22.00 -11.32 11.69
C THR A 277 -22.54 -12.71 11.33
N TYR A 278 -22.59 -13.00 10.04
CA TYR A 278 -23.02 -14.26 9.46
C TYR A 278 -21.82 -14.96 8.85
N VAL A 279 -21.44 -16.12 9.37
CA VAL A 279 -20.32 -16.93 8.86
C VAL A 279 -20.88 -18.05 8.01
N VAL A 280 -20.62 -18.02 6.70
CA VAL A 280 -21.25 -18.91 5.73
C VAL A 280 -20.21 -19.89 5.20
N GLN A 281 -20.34 -21.17 5.58
CA GLN A 281 -19.43 -22.25 5.15
C GLN A 281 -19.98 -23.07 3.97
N GLY A 282 -20.78 -22.41 3.13
CA GLY A 282 -21.28 -22.92 1.86
C GLY A 282 -21.72 -21.74 1.00
N ASN A 283 -22.34 -22.00 -0.14
CA ASN A 283 -22.80 -20.91 -1.00
C ASN A 283 -23.96 -20.14 -0.37
N LEU A 284 -23.99 -18.82 -0.58
CA LEU A 284 -25.15 -17.98 -0.30
C LEU A 284 -25.92 -17.77 -1.60
N LYS A 285 -27.12 -18.34 -1.66
CA LYS A 285 -28.04 -18.18 -2.78
C LYS A 285 -29.24 -17.34 -2.34
N ILE A 286 -29.49 -16.24 -3.05
CA ILE A 286 -30.70 -15.41 -2.93
C ILE A 286 -31.54 -15.67 -4.19
N ASN A 287 -32.68 -16.32 -4.02
CA ASN A 287 -33.52 -16.75 -5.14
C ASN A 287 -34.31 -15.58 -5.75
N ALA A 288 -34.74 -15.76 -6.99
CA ALA A 288 -35.54 -14.75 -7.69
C ALA A 288 -36.83 -14.45 -6.91
N GLY A 289 -37.20 -13.17 -6.81
CA GLY A 289 -38.38 -12.73 -6.05
C GLY A 289 -38.20 -12.71 -4.53
N ALA A 290 -37.06 -13.14 -4.00
CA ALA A 290 -36.78 -13.00 -2.56
C ALA A 290 -36.60 -11.53 -2.18
N VAL A 291 -37.09 -11.17 -0.99
CA VAL A 291 -36.95 -9.84 -0.39
C VAL A 291 -36.11 -9.99 0.87
N ILE A 292 -34.87 -9.50 0.81
CA ILE A 292 -33.89 -9.61 1.90
C ILE A 292 -33.71 -8.25 2.55
N THR A 293 -33.98 -8.13 3.84
CA THR A 293 -33.86 -6.88 4.59
C THR A 293 -33.04 -7.07 5.85
N CYS A 294 -32.59 -5.97 6.44
CA CYS A 294 -32.12 -5.96 7.81
C CYS A 294 -33.32 -5.86 8.77
N ALA A 295 -33.41 -6.75 9.76
CA ALA A 295 -34.51 -6.78 10.72
C ALA A 295 -34.49 -5.52 11.60
N ALA A 296 -35.67 -4.91 11.79
CA ALA A 296 -35.79 -3.72 12.63
C ALA A 296 -35.65 -4.08 14.12
N PRO A 297 -34.90 -3.28 14.92
CA PRO A 297 -34.11 -2.13 14.51
C PRO A 297 -32.74 -2.54 13.93
N CYS A 298 -32.42 -2.08 12.72
CA CYS A 298 -31.12 -2.34 12.07
C CYS A 298 -30.02 -1.42 12.63
N THR A 299 -29.76 -1.52 13.93
CA THR A 299 -28.90 -0.55 14.66
C THR A 299 -27.42 -0.72 14.33
N ASN A 300 -26.96 -1.94 14.04
CA ASN A 300 -25.55 -2.24 13.79
C ASN A 300 -25.31 -2.97 12.46
N GLY A 301 -26.26 -2.93 11.52
CA GLY A 301 -26.09 -3.53 10.19
C GLY A 301 -25.80 -5.04 10.23
N VAL A 302 -25.31 -5.57 9.11
CA VAL A 302 -24.92 -6.98 8.95
C VAL A 302 -23.59 -7.09 8.23
N THR A 303 -22.79 -8.08 8.62
CA THR A 303 -21.61 -8.51 7.85
C THR A 303 -21.78 -9.97 7.47
N ILE A 304 -21.69 -10.28 6.19
CA ILE A 304 -21.77 -11.65 5.68
C ILE A 304 -20.38 -12.08 5.22
N TYR A 305 -19.81 -13.02 5.97
CA TYR A 305 -18.50 -13.60 5.69
C TYR A 305 -18.64 -14.95 4.98
N MET A 306 -18.02 -15.08 3.82
CA MET A 306 -17.99 -16.30 3.01
C MET A 306 -16.66 -17.01 3.24
N THR A 307 -16.68 -18.20 3.85
CA THR A 307 -15.45 -18.94 4.16
C THR A 307 -14.88 -19.63 2.92
N GLY A 308 -13.56 -19.79 2.85
CA GLY A 308 -12.88 -20.45 1.73
C GLY A 308 -13.25 -19.86 0.36
N SER A 309 -13.57 -20.72 -0.60
CA SER A 309 -13.95 -20.32 -1.97
C SER A 309 -15.46 -20.27 -2.21
N ASN A 310 -16.27 -20.23 -1.14
CA ASN A 310 -17.72 -20.18 -1.27
C ASN A 310 -18.17 -18.88 -1.93
N THR A 311 -19.28 -18.95 -2.67
CA THR A 311 -19.72 -17.84 -3.53
C THR A 311 -21.09 -17.32 -3.15
N ILE A 312 -21.36 -16.10 -3.60
CA ILE A 312 -22.66 -15.46 -3.51
C ILE A 312 -23.33 -15.50 -4.89
N SER A 313 -24.60 -15.88 -4.93
CA SER A 313 -25.44 -15.82 -6.12
C SER A 313 -26.76 -15.14 -5.78
N MET A 314 -26.93 -13.90 -6.24
CA MET A 314 -28.20 -13.19 -6.21
C MET A 314 -28.84 -13.26 -7.60
N ASN A 315 -30.12 -13.63 -7.68
CA ASN A 315 -30.84 -13.72 -8.95
C ASN A 315 -31.56 -12.40 -9.28
N GLY A 316 -31.74 -12.10 -10.58
CA GLY A 316 -32.06 -10.75 -11.08
C GLY A 316 -33.40 -10.12 -10.67
N ASN A 317 -34.29 -10.85 -10.00
CA ASN A 317 -35.56 -10.32 -9.47
C ASN A 317 -35.60 -10.29 -7.93
N ALA A 318 -34.48 -10.55 -7.25
CA ALA A 318 -34.41 -10.38 -5.81
C ALA A 318 -34.31 -8.89 -5.44
N THR A 319 -34.95 -8.51 -4.34
CA THR A 319 -34.78 -7.18 -3.73
C THR A 319 -33.96 -7.33 -2.46
N VAL A 320 -32.78 -6.72 -2.40
CA VAL A 320 -31.87 -6.82 -1.25
C VAL A 320 -31.59 -5.43 -0.69
N THR A 321 -31.90 -5.22 0.59
CA THR A 321 -31.71 -3.97 1.31
C THR A 321 -30.93 -4.25 2.59
N LEU A 322 -29.60 -4.12 2.52
CA LEU A 322 -28.69 -4.41 3.64
C LEU A 322 -27.67 -3.30 3.81
N SER A 323 -27.29 -3.04 5.05
CA SER A 323 -26.24 -2.11 5.43
C SER A 323 -25.19 -2.79 6.30
N ALA A 324 -23.93 -2.45 6.08
CA ALA A 324 -22.82 -2.84 6.92
C ALA A 324 -22.94 -2.21 8.32
N PRO A 325 -22.26 -2.77 9.32
CA PRO A 325 -22.09 -2.11 10.61
C PRO A 325 -21.41 -0.75 10.47
N THR A 326 -21.75 0.19 11.36
CA THR A 326 -21.11 1.53 11.44
C THR A 326 -20.05 1.62 12.54
N SER A 327 -19.84 0.54 13.29
CA SER A 327 -18.85 0.43 14.35
C SER A 327 -18.41 -1.03 14.55
N GLY A 328 -17.38 -1.25 15.36
CA GLY A 328 -16.80 -2.57 15.63
C GLY A 328 -15.85 -3.06 14.54
N THR A 329 -15.36 -4.30 14.70
CA THR A 329 -14.31 -4.89 13.85
C THR A 329 -14.64 -4.87 12.36
N TYR A 330 -15.92 -5.08 12.01
CA TYR A 330 -16.39 -5.16 10.62
C TYR A 330 -17.11 -3.88 10.15
N SER A 331 -16.86 -2.76 10.83
CA SER A 331 -17.40 -1.45 10.43
C SER A 331 -17.15 -1.19 8.94
N GLY A 332 -18.19 -0.84 8.21
CA GLY A 332 -18.15 -0.53 6.79
C GLY A 332 -18.06 -1.74 5.85
N VAL A 333 -17.97 -2.98 6.33
CA VAL A 333 -17.87 -4.19 5.50
C VAL A 333 -19.17 -4.99 5.51
N LEU A 334 -19.84 -5.04 4.36
CA LEU A 334 -21.11 -5.76 4.20
C LEU A 334 -20.90 -7.21 3.78
N PHE A 335 -20.04 -7.43 2.78
CA PHE A 335 -19.67 -8.76 2.32
C PHE A 335 -18.16 -8.94 2.38
N TYR A 336 -17.72 -10.06 2.96
CA TYR A 336 -16.31 -10.39 3.13
C TYR A 336 -16.06 -11.83 2.65
N GLY A 337 -15.32 -11.99 1.55
CA GLY A 337 -14.80 -13.27 1.10
C GLY A 337 -13.45 -13.61 1.75
N ASP A 338 -13.28 -14.87 2.10
CA ASP A 338 -12.05 -15.37 2.71
C ASP A 338 -10.80 -15.08 1.86
N ARG A 339 -9.76 -14.58 2.53
CA ARG A 339 -8.46 -14.27 1.92
C ARG A 339 -7.64 -15.51 1.60
N THR A 340 -7.91 -16.63 2.27
CA THR A 340 -7.24 -17.91 2.02
C THR A 340 -7.99 -18.77 1.00
N GLY A 341 -9.10 -18.27 0.44
CA GLY A 341 -9.82 -18.94 -0.64
C GLY A 341 -9.04 -18.99 -1.95
N ASN A 342 -9.54 -19.80 -2.87
CA ASN A 342 -9.08 -19.86 -4.27
C ASN A 342 -9.93 -18.96 -5.17
N ALA A 343 -9.48 -18.80 -6.42
CA ALA A 343 -10.24 -18.12 -7.46
C ALA A 343 -11.66 -18.70 -7.59
N ALA A 344 -12.66 -17.83 -7.46
CA ALA A 344 -14.07 -18.13 -7.69
C ALA A 344 -14.79 -16.86 -8.16
N GLN A 345 -16.10 -16.95 -8.39
CA GLN A 345 -16.89 -15.82 -8.89
C GLN A 345 -18.16 -15.66 -8.05
N SER A 346 -18.38 -14.45 -7.54
CA SER A 346 -19.58 -14.08 -6.79
C SER A 346 -20.40 -13.07 -7.59
N THR A 347 -21.70 -13.33 -7.71
CA THR A 347 -22.62 -12.56 -8.54
C THR A 347 -23.61 -11.79 -7.67
N PHE A 348 -23.58 -10.47 -7.85
CA PHE A 348 -24.48 -9.51 -7.25
C PHE A 348 -25.44 -9.00 -8.32
N ASN A 349 -26.69 -9.37 -8.17
CA ASN A 349 -27.78 -9.01 -9.06
C ASN A 349 -28.99 -8.60 -8.20
N GLY A 350 -29.79 -7.69 -8.73
CA GLY A 350 -30.85 -7.04 -8.00
C GLY A 350 -31.66 -6.13 -8.89
N THR A 351 -32.77 -5.67 -8.33
CA THR A 351 -33.69 -4.70 -8.94
C THR A 351 -33.34 -3.28 -8.51
N ALA A 352 -33.83 -2.27 -9.24
CA ALA A 352 -33.63 -0.86 -8.89
C ALA A 352 -34.14 -0.46 -7.49
N THR A 353 -34.90 -1.32 -6.79
CA THR A 353 -35.33 -1.15 -5.40
C THR A 353 -34.34 -1.73 -4.38
N SER A 354 -33.31 -2.44 -4.83
CA SER A 354 -32.25 -3.01 -4.00
C SER A 354 -31.21 -1.96 -3.64
N SER A 355 -30.77 -1.96 -2.38
CA SER A 355 -29.68 -1.11 -1.90
C SER A 355 -28.71 -1.90 -1.01
N LEU A 356 -27.43 -1.82 -1.36
CA LEU A 356 -26.34 -2.35 -0.55
C LEU A 356 -25.55 -1.16 -0.03
N THR A 357 -25.29 -1.13 1.28
CA THR A 357 -24.49 -0.08 1.92
C THR A 357 -23.29 -0.70 2.62
N GLY A 358 -22.08 -0.35 2.20
CA GLY A 358 -20.81 -0.87 2.72
C GLY A 358 -19.94 -1.49 1.63
N ALA A 359 -18.80 -2.05 2.05
CA ALA A 359 -17.84 -2.68 1.17
C ALA A 359 -18.24 -4.12 0.81
N ILE A 360 -18.06 -4.45 -0.46
CA ILE A 360 -17.98 -5.80 -1.00
C ILE A 360 -16.49 -6.12 -1.15
N TYR A 361 -15.96 -6.93 -0.25
CA TYR A 361 -14.55 -7.29 -0.19
C TYR A 361 -14.32 -8.76 -0.54
N PHE A 362 -13.75 -9.04 -1.72
CA PHE A 362 -13.49 -10.39 -2.24
C PHE A 362 -12.09 -10.50 -2.86
N PRO A 363 -11.02 -10.51 -2.04
CA PRO A 363 -9.64 -10.36 -2.51
C PRO A 363 -9.11 -11.52 -3.36
N LYS A 364 -9.84 -12.63 -3.44
CA LYS A 364 -9.50 -13.82 -4.23
C LYS A 364 -10.54 -14.19 -5.28
N GLN A 365 -11.66 -13.45 -5.37
CA GLN A 365 -12.75 -13.80 -6.28
C GLN A 365 -13.07 -12.65 -7.23
N GLN A 366 -13.60 -13.01 -8.39
CA GLN A 366 -14.23 -12.06 -9.28
C GLN A 366 -15.60 -11.65 -8.72
N VAL A 367 -15.86 -10.36 -8.70
CA VAL A 367 -17.18 -9.81 -8.39
C VAL A 367 -17.89 -9.43 -9.68
N ASN A 368 -18.98 -10.15 -9.98
CA ASN A 368 -19.87 -9.86 -11.10
C ASN A 368 -21.04 -9.03 -10.63
N TYR A 369 -21.14 -7.80 -11.10
CA TYR A 369 -22.21 -6.88 -10.76
C TYR A 369 -23.14 -6.73 -11.98
N LEU A 370 -24.33 -7.35 -11.90
CA LEU A 370 -25.24 -7.54 -13.02
C LEU A 370 -26.58 -6.79 -12.89
N GLY A 371 -26.92 -6.39 -11.66
CA GLY A 371 -28.24 -5.83 -11.34
C GLY A 371 -28.32 -4.32 -11.37
N ASN A 372 -29.55 -3.80 -11.46
CA ASN A 372 -29.82 -2.40 -11.13
C ASN A 372 -29.85 -2.31 -9.60
N PHE A 373 -29.16 -1.35 -9.00
CA PHE A 373 -29.27 -1.09 -7.56
C PHE A 373 -29.55 0.40 -7.41
N SER A 374 -30.50 0.76 -6.53
CA SER A 374 -30.72 2.18 -6.25
C SER A 374 -29.45 2.75 -5.63
N GLY A 375 -28.88 3.72 -6.34
CA GLY A 375 -27.89 4.63 -5.77
C GLY A 375 -28.46 5.58 -4.72
N ALA A 376 -29.79 5.65 -4.60
CA ALA A 376 -30.48 6.42 -3.58
C ALA A 376 -30.40 5.67 -2.24
N ASN A 377 -29.61 6.18 -1.30
CA ASN A 377 -29.35 5.63 0.03
C ASN A 377 -28.57 4.29 0.07
N GLY A 378 -27.99 3.86 -1.06
CA GLY A 378 -27.03 2.75 -1.15
C GLY A 378 -25.65 3.28 -1.54
N CYS A 379 -24.62 2.91 -0.79
CA CYS A 379 -23.23 3.17 -1.14
C CYS A 379 -22.46 1.85 -1.07
N THR A 380 -22.07 1.35 -2.23
CA THR A 380 -21.26 0.14 -2.33
C THR A 380 -19.86 0.51 -2.80
N GLN A 381 -18.89 0.20 -1.97
CA GLN A 381 -17.49 0.14 -2.34
C GLN A 381 -17.16 -1.30 -2.75
N VAL A 382 -16.40 -1.50 -3.83
CA VAL A 382 -16.05 -2.85 -4.30
C VAL A 382 -14.54 -2.99 -4.33
N VAL A 383 -14.01 -3.93 -3.55
CA VAL A 383 -12.61 -4.33 -3.52
C VAL A 383 -12.55 -5.82 -3.79
N ALA A 384 -12.07 -6.25 -4.94
CA ALA A 384 -12.06 -7.67 -5.30
C ALA A 384 -10.81 -8.05 -6.10
N ASP A 385 -10.58 -9.34 -6.35
CA ASP A 385 -9.49 -9.77 -7.23
C ASP A 385 -9.67 -9.17 -8.63
N THR A 386 -10.81 -9.45 -9.26
CA THR A 386 -11.26 -8.80 -10.50
C THR A 386 -12.73 -8.40 -10.37
N ILE A 387 -13.16 -7.44 -11.19
CA ILE A 387 -14.51 -6.90 -11.12
C ILE A 387 -15.08 -6.75 -12.52
N GLN A 388 -16.31 -7.20 -12.70
CA GLN A 388 -17.05 -7.06 -13.95
C GLN A 388 -18.42 -6.45 -13.70
N TRP A 389 -18.65 -5.27 -14.27
CA TRP A 389 -19.97 -4.71 -14.50
C TRP A 389 -20.44 -5.14 -15.89
N SER A 390 -21.58 -5.82 -15.96
CA SER A 390 -22.14 -6.24 -17.24
C SER A 390 -23.67 -6.33 -17.20
N GLY A 391 -24.30 -6.29 -18.38
CA GLY A 391 -25.76 -6.31 -18.53
C GLY A 391 -26.34 -4.90 -18.69
N ASN A 392 -27.53 -4.67 -18.10
CA ASN A 392 -28.24 -3.39 -18.11
C ASN A 392 -28.33 -2.83 -16.68
N SER A 393 -27.18 -2.68 -16.00
CA SER A 393 -27.12 -2.17 -14.63
C SER A 393 -26.99 -0.65 -14.61
N THR A 394 -27.83 0.04 -13.84
CA THR A 394 -27.69 1.45 -13.48
C THR A 394 -27.21 1.53 -12.03
N ILE A 395 -26.08 2.19 -11.81
CA ILE A 395 -25.46 2.36 -10.49
C ILE A 395 -25.15 3.84 -10.29
N ASN A 396 -25.52 4.40 -9.15
CA ASN A 396 -25.23 5.80 -8.81
C ASN A 396 -24.72 5.91 -7.37
N GLN A 397 -23.42 5.72 -7.15
CA GLN A 397 -22.86 5.70 -5.81
C GLN A 397 -22.48 7.10 -5.35
N ASN A 398 -22.96 7.49 -4.16
CA ASN A 398 -22.45 8.61 -3.41
C ASN A 398 -22.26 8.20 -1.94
N CYS A 399 -21.00 8.04 -1.56
CA CYS A 399 -20.59 7.55 -0.25
C CYS A 399 -20.22 8.66 0.74
N SER A 400 -20.30 9.93 0.33
CA SER A 400 -19.74 11.07 1.06
C SER A 400 -20.36 11.31 2.45
N SER A 401 -21.60 10.87 2.69
CA SER A 401 -22.32 11.09 3.95
C SER A 401 -22.27 9.91 4.94
N LEU A 402 -21.66 8.78 4.56
CA LEU A 402 -21.81 7.51 5.29
C LEU A 402 -20.60 7.11 6.14
N GLY A 403 -19.54 7.93 6.17
CA GLY A 403 -18.38 7.70 7.04
C GLY A 403 -17.64 6.38 6.80
N LEU A 404 -17.78 5.80 5.61
CA LEU A 404 -17.08 4.58 5.23
C LEU A 404 -15.57 4.85 5.10
N GLN A 405 -14.77 3.82 5.35
CA GLN A 405 -13.33 3.88 5.14
C GLN A 405 -13.03 4.20 3.67
N ASP A 406 -12.17 5.17 3.42
CA ASP A 406 -11.73 5.49 2.06
C ASP A 406 -10.86 4.33 1.53
N ILE A 407 -11.13 3.91 0.29
CA ILE A 407 -10.25 2.97 -0.42
C ILE A 407 -9.11 3.80 -1.04
N PRO A 408 -7.84 3.45 -0.78
CA PRO A 408 -6.71 4.21 -1.31
C PRO A 408 -6.69 4.19 -2.84
N ALA A 409 -6.39 5.34 -3.45
CA ALA A 409 -6.16 5.46 -4.88
C ALA A 409 -5.07 6.48 -5.22
N ALA A 410 -4.37 6.24 -6.34
CA ALA A 410 -3.21 7.03 -6.77
C ALA A 410 -2.18 7.25 -5.63
N PRO A 411 -1.64 6.18 -5.03
CA PRO A 411 -0.61 6.32 -4.02
C PRO A 411 0.67 6.91 -4.62
N SER A 412 1.34 7.75 -3.84
CA SER A 412 2.66 8.32 -4.15
C SER A 412 3.60 8.16 -2.97
N VAL A 413 4.91 8.13 -3.27
CA VAL A 413 5.99 8.11 -2.28
C VAL A 413 6.80 9.38 -2.43
N ALA A 414 7.10 10.04 -1.32
CA ALA A 414 8.03 11.17 -1.27
C ALA A 414 8.99 11.01 -0.09
N ILE A 415 10.26 11.34 -0.32
CA ILE A 415 11.21 11.53 0.78
C ILE A 415 10.90 12.87 1.44
N VAL A 416 10.68 12.87 2.75
CA VAL A 416 10.21 14.04 3.52
C VAL A 416 11.19 14.48 4.61
N GLU A 417 12.09 13.59 5.00
CA GLU A 417 13.20 13.76 5.94
C GLU A 417 14.33 12.88 5.43
#